data_AF-A0A534USX5-F1
#
_entry.id   AF-A0A534USX5-F1
#
_cell.length_a   1.000
_cell.length_b   1.000
_cell.length_c   1.000
_cell.angle_alpha   90.00
_cell.angle_beta   90.00
_cell.angle_gamma   90.00
#
_symmetry.space_group_name_H-M   'P 1'
#
loop_
_entity.id
_entity.type
_entity.pdbx_description
1 polymer ?
#
loop_
_entity_poly.entity_id
_entity_poly.type
_entity_poly.pdbx_seq_one_letter_code
_entity_poly.pdbx_strand_id
1 'polypeptide(L)'
;MAERQAMQVVMRESTARVAPEILHVVQHQLEEISRALAHLEPDTLFWTSLRESGLSLEVLGWKFSFSLEPDKLVLTKTEAVPAHVF
;
A
#
# COMPACT_ATOMS: atom_id res chain seq x y z
N MET A 1 -7.87 -21.72 17.46
CA MET A 1 -8.15 -20.47 16.71
C MET A 1 -6.81 -19.87 16.38
N ALA A 2 -6.42 -19.83 15.11
CA ALA A 2 -5.15 -19.24 14.72
C ALA A 2 -5.23 -17.72 14.92
N GLU A 3 -4.29 -17.14 15.66
CA GLU A 3 -4.10 -15.69 15.68
C GLU A 3 -3.89 -15.23 14.23
N ARG A 4 -4.85 -14.49 13.67
CA ARG A 4 -4.64 -13.82 12.39
C ARG A 4 -3.56 -12.77 12.61
N GLN A 5 -2.36 -13.03 12.06
CA GLN A 5 -1.28 -12.05 12.07
C GLN A 5 -1.77 -10.74 11.43
N ALA A 6 -1.52 -9.63 12.12
CA ALA A 6 -1.86 -8.31 11.61
C ALA A 6 -1.01 -7.97 10.38
N MET A 7 -1.66 -7.54 9.30
CA MET A 7 -1.00 -7.04 8.10
C MET A 7 -0.19 -5.79 8.43
N GLN A 8 1.13 -5.83 8.23
CA GLN A 8 2.03 -4.73 8.55
C GLN A 8 2.27 -3.83 7.33
N VAL A 9 2.42 -2.53 7.55
CA VAL A 9 2.79 -1.57 6.50
C VAL A 9 4.29 -1.29 6.60
N VAL A 10 5.03 -1.54 5.52
CA VAL A 10 6.47 -1.29 5.45
C VAL A 10 6.75 -0.15 4.48
N MET A 11 7.08 1.02 5.04
CA MET A 11 7.50 2.20 4.29
C MET A 11 9.02 2.12 4.05
N ARG A 12 9.46 1.86 2.81
CA ARG A 12 10.88 1.87 2.44
C ARG A 12 11.41 3.30 2.25
N GLU A 13 12.74 3.46 2.24
CA GLU A 13 13.49 4.74 2.16
C GLU A 13 13.11 5.67 0.99
N SER A 14 12.42 5.16 -0.05
CA SER A 14 11.96 5.93 -1.22
C SER A 14 11.00 7.09 -0.92
N THR A 15 10.58 7.26 0.34
CA THR A 15 9.69 8.32 0.82
C THR A 15 10.41 9.64 1.15
N ALA A 16 11.74 9.68 1.15
CA ALA A 16 12.52 10.85 1.60
C ALA A 16 12.23 12.17 0.85
N ARG A 17 11.66 12.09 -0.36
CA ARG A 17 11.31 13.25 -1.20
C ARG A 17 9.85 13.71 -1.05
N VAL A 18 9.06 12.99 -0.28
CA VAL A 18 7.64 13.26 -0.08
C VAL A 18 7.48 14.10 1.18
N ALA A 19 6.62 15.12 1.12
CA ALA A 19 6.32 15.94 2.29
C ALA A 19 5.73 15.07 3.43
N PRO A 20 6.10 15.30 4.70
CA PRO A 20 5.61 14.52 5.84
C PRO A 20 4.08 14.45 5.93
N GLU A 21 3.40 15.52 5.53
CA GLU A 21 1.93 15.60 5.50
C GLU A 21 1.31 14.57 4.55
N ILE A 22 1.89 14.42 3.35
CA ILE A 22 1.45 13.43 2.36
C ILE A 22 1.75 12.02 2.88
N LEU A 23 2.92 11.82 3.49
CA LEU A 23 3.27 10.54 4.10
C LEU A 23 2.31 10.14 5.21
N HIS A 24 1.85 11.09 6.02
CA HIS A 24 0.86 10.83 7.08
C HIS A 24 -0.48 10.36 6.50
N VAL A 25 -0.98 11.03 5.46
CA VAL A 25 -2.22 10.63 4.77
C VAL A 25 -2.09 9.24 4.17
N VAL A 26 -0.97 8.97 3.49
CA VAL A 26 -0.70 7.66 2.88
C VAL A 26 -0.61 6.58 3.94
N GLN A 27 0.10 6.83 5.05
CA GLN A 27 0.21 5.87 6.14
C GLN A 27 -1.17 5.51 6.72
N HIS A 28 -2.02 6.51 6.99
CA HIS A 28 -3.37 6.26 7.50
C HIS A 28 -4.21 5.40 6.54
N GLN A 29 -4.18 5.72 5.24
CA GLN A 29 -4.89 4.93 4.23
C GLN A 29 -4.36 3.50 4.14
N LEU A 30 -3.05 3.31 4.26
CA LEU A 30 -2.44 1.98 4.23
C LEU A 30 -2.80 1.16 5.46
N GLU A 31 -2.94 1.77 6.64
CA GLU A 31 -3.42 1.11 7.84
C GLU A 31 -4.90 0.69 7.71
N GLU A 32 -5.72 1.48 7.02
CA GLU A 32 -7.10 1.09 6.70
C GLU A 32 -7.16 -0.09 5.74
N ILE A 33 -6.35 -0.03 4.68
CA ILE A 33 -6.24 -1.13 3.71
C ILE A 33 -5.70 -2.38 4.39
N SER A 34 -4.65 -2.28 5.21
CA SER A 34 -4.06 -3.43 5.88
C SER A 34 -5.07 -4.13 6.79
N ARG A 35 -5.89 -3.38 7.52
CA ARG A 35 -7.01 -3.92 8.29
C ARG A 35 -8.01 -4.66 7.41
N ALA A 36 -8.39 -4.10 6.26
CA ALA A 36 -9.31 -4.77 5.33
C ALA A 36 -8.70 -6.06 4.77
N LEU A 37 -7.42 -6.03 4.36
CA LEU A 37 -6.71 -7.17 3.79
C LEU A 37 -6.50 -8.30 4.81
N ALA A 38 -6.32 -7.99 6.10
CA ALA A 38 -6.19 -8.99 7.16
C ALA A 38 -7.44 -9.89 7.33
N HIS A 39 -8.58 -9.51 6.75
CA HIS A 39 -9.81 -10.31 6.77
C HIS A 39 -9.95 -11.24 5.54
N LEU A 40 -9.09 -11.10 4.54
CA LEU A 40 -9.12 -11.93 3.33
C LEU A 40 -8.35 -13.23 3.54
N GLU A 41 -8.83 -14.30 2.92
CA GLU A 41 -8.13 -15.58 2.92
C GLU A 41 -7.00 -15.59 1.88
N PRO A 42 -5.75 -15.87 2.30
CA PRO A 42 -4.57 -15.76 1.42
C PRO A 42 -4.50 -16.82 0.31
N ASP A 43 -5.27 -17.90 0.41
CA ASP A 43 -5.27 -18.98 -0.59
C ASP A 43 -6.40 -18.84 -1.63
N THR A 44 -7.04 -17.67 -1.70
CA THR A 44 -8.10 -17.40 -2.66
C THR A 44 -7.53 -16.90 -3.99
N LEU A 45 -8.21 -17.22 -5.10
CA LEU A 45 -7.87 -16.64 -6.42
C LEU A 45 -7.88 -15.10 -6.37
N PHE A 46 -8.79 -14.52 -5.59
CA PHE A 46 -8.85 -13.09 -5.35
C PHE A 46 -7.57 -12.54 -4.72
N TRP A 47 -7.05 -13.21 -3.69
CA TRP A 47 -5.78 -12.83 -3.06
C TRP A 47 -4.60 -12.87 -4.03
N THR A 48 -4.51 -13.94 -4.82
CA THR A 48 -3.46 -14.08 -5.84
C THR A 48 -3.55 -12.96 -6.87
N SER A 49 -4.74 -12.68 -7.41
CA SER A 49 -4.93 -11.57 -8.36
C SER A 49 -4.60 -10.22 -7.74
N LEU A 50 -4.99 -9.99 -6.48
CA LEU A 50 -4.69 -8.75 -5.78
C LEU A 50 -3.17 -8.55 -5.62
N ARG A 51 -2.45 -9.62 -5.28
CA ARG A 51 -0.99 -9.62 -5.15
C ARG A 51 -0.27 -9.30 -6.46
N GLU A 52 -0.79 -9.81 -7.57
CA GLU A 52 -0.22 -9.61 -8.91
C GLU A 52 -0.63 -8.26 -9.54
N SER A 53 -1.64 -7.58 -9.00
CA SER A 53 -2.21 -6.36 -9.59
C SER A 53 -1.28 -5.14 -9.61
N GLY A 54 -0.22 -5.14 -8.80
CA GLY A 54 0.66 -3.98 -8.67
C GLY A 54 -0.05 -2.76 -8.06
N LEU A 55 -0.67 -2.97 -6.89
CA LEU A 55 -1.46 -1.98 -6.17
C LEU A 55 -0.78 -0.61 -6.11
N SER A 56 -1.55 0.44 -6.40
CA SER A 56 -1.06 1.81 -6.24
C SER A 56 -2.13 2.75 -5.74
N LEU A 57 -1.72 3.74 -4.96
CA LEU A 57 -2.54 4.84 -4.47
C LEU A 57 -2.00 6.16 -5.00
N GLU A 58 -2.88 7.04 -5.43
CA GLU A 58 -2.52 8.40 -5.80
C GLU A 58 -3.05 9.38 -4.74
N VAL A 59 -2.13 10.11 -4.10
CA VAL A 59 -2.41 11.04 -3.02
C VAL A 59 -1.66 12.32 -3.26
N LEU A 60 -2.39 13.45 -3.34
CA LEU A 60 -1.81 14.80 -3.41
C LEU A 60 -0.72 14.95 -4.50
N GLY A 61 -0.97 14.40 -5.70
CA GLY A 61 -0.03 14.47 -6.82
C GLY A 61 1.15 13.50 -6.73
N TRP A 62 1.07 12.48 -5.86
CA TRP A 62 2.06 11.42 -5.76
C TRP A 62 1.42 10.07 -5.94
N LYS A 63 2.10 9.17 -6.64
CA LYS A 63 1.75 7.77 -6.80
C LYS A 63 2.64 6.92 -5.92
N PHE A 64 2.02 6.09 -5.09
CA PHE A 64 2.66 5.13 -4.21
C PHE A 64 2.29 3.74 -4.69
N SER A 65 3.28 2.93 -5.10
CA SER A 65 3.07 1.54 -5.51
C SER A 65 3.50 0.59 -4.41
N PHE A 66 2.75 -0.49 -4.26
CA PHE A 66 2.91 -1.46 -3.19
C PHE A 66 2.95 -2.88 -3.73
N SER A 67 3.72 -3.73 -3.06
CA SER A 67 3.64 -5.16 -3.19
C SER A 67 2.94 -5.74 -1.98
N LEU A 68 2.01 -6.67 -2.23
CA LEU A 68 1.34 -7.43 -1.20
C LEU A 68 2.11 -8.73 -0.94
N GLU A 69 2.61 -8.87 0.27
CA GLU A 69 3.17 -10.10 0.84
C GLU A 69 2.10 -10.74 1.76
N PRO A 70 2.26 -12.02 2.18
CA PRO A 70 1.25 -12.70 3.00
C PRO A 70 0.85 -11.96 4.28
N ASP A 71 1.78 -11.23 4.89
CA ASP A 71 1.61 -10.50 6.15
C ASP A 71 2.01 -9.01 6.06
N LYS A 72 2.41 -8.52 4.87
CA LYS A 72 2.91 -7.16 4.70
C LYS A 72 2.41 -6.47 3.43
N LEU A 73 2.17 -5.17 3.56
CA LEU A 73 2.04 -4.25 2.45
C LEU A 73 3.33 -3.43 2.36
N VAL A 74 4.13 -3.69 1.34
CA VAL A 74 5.47 -3.10 1.19
C VAL A 74 5.44 -2.02 0.14
N LEU A 75 5.81 -0.79 0.50
CA LEU A 75 5.99 0.29 -0.45
C LEU A 75 7.20 -0.02 -1.34
N THR A 76 6.97 -0.14 -2.66
CA THR A 76 8.00 -0.47 -3.63
C THR A 76 8.44 0.74 -4.45
N LYS A 77 7.55 1.69 -4.71
CA LYS A 77 7.83 2.84 -5.56
C LYS A 77 7.06 4.07 -5.10
N THR A 78 7.68 5.23 -5.29
CA THR A 78 7.05 6.52 -5.03
C THR A 78 7.45 7.50 -6.11
N GLU A 79 6.47 8.08 -6.80
CA GLU A 79 6.69 8.96 -7.94
C GLU A 79 5.75 10.16 -7.89
N ALA A 80 6.24 11.34 -8.25
CA ALA A 80 5.36 12.47 -8.47
C ALA A 80 4.53 12.23 -9.74
N VAL A 81 3.22 12.41 -9.65
CA VAL A 81 2.31 12.37 -10.79
C VAL A 81 2.32 13.76 -11.43
N PRO A 82 2.71 13.89 -12.70
CA PRO A 82 2.62 15.17 -13.39
C PRO A 82 1.18 15.66 -13.36
N ALA A 83 0.98 16.94 -13.00
CA ALA A 83 -0.33 17.57 -13.17
C ALA A 83 -0.70 17.45 -14.66
N HIS A 84 -1.79 16.75 -14.95
CA HIS A 84 -2.29 16.68 -16.32
C HIS A 84 -2.68 18.12 -16.72
N VAL A 85 -1.90 18.71 -17.63
CA VAL A 85 -2.28 19.93 -18.31
C VAL A 85 -3.38 19.51 -19.28
N PHE A 86 -4.64 19.71 -18.87
CA PHE A 86 -5.80 19.56 -19.75
C PHE A 86 -5.86 20.72 -20.75
#